data_AF-A0A2E6KG82-F1
#
_entry.id   AF-A0A2E6KG82-F1
#
_cell.length_a   1.000
_cell.length_b   1.000
_cell.length_c   1.000
_cell.angle_alpha   90.00
_cell.angle_beta   90.00
_cell.angle_gamma   90.00
#
_symmetry.space_group_name_H-M   'P 1'
#
loop_
_entity.id
_entity.type
_entity.pdbx_description
1 polymer ?
#
loop_
_entity_poly.entity_id
_entity_poly.type
_entity_poly.pdbx_seq_one_letter_code
_entity_poly.pdbx_strand_id
1 'polypeptide(L)'
;MYCLGLLIQMLWQKGLKVTIHIFISIEGQQQHRLQRVKGSFYSMPYIEVLWFPGRDENQKEILSKEITESFVRVTGCKPSAVEIIFKEITKENSASSGKILG
;
A
#
# COMPACT_ATOMS: atom_id res chain seq x y z
N MET A 1 37.24 13.67 -13.70
CA MET A 1 35.84 14.11 -13.62
C MET A 1 34.93 12.94 -14.03
N TYR A 2 34.92 11.87 -13.23
CA TYR A 2 34.18 10.63 -13.50
C TYR A 2 33.74 10.04 -12.16
N CYS A 3 32.59 10.46 -11.61
CA CYS A 3 32.04 9.80 -10.42
C CYS A 3 30.52 9.83 -10.28
N LEU A 4 29.79 10.56 -11.13
CA LEU A 4 28.32 10.59 -11.03
C LEU A 4 27.66 9.46 -11.85
N GLY A 5 28.21 9.12 -13.02
CA GLY A 5 27.65 8.07 -13.89
C GLY A 5 27.79 6.66 -13.33
N LEU A 6 28.92 6.34 -12.69
CA LEU A 6 29.16 5.05 -12.02
C LEU A 6 28.27 4.87 -10.78
N LEU A 7 27.96 5.94 -10.05
CA LEU A 7 27.04 5.89 -8.90
C LEU A 7 25.60 5.60 -9.36
N ILE A 8 25.15 6.25 -10.44
CA ILE A 8 23.82 6.00 -11.04
C ILE A 8 23.72 4.57 -11.58
N GLN A 9 24.79 4.04 -12.18
CA GLN A 9 24.82 2.67 -12.70
C GLN A 9 24.92 1.62 -11.58
N MET A 10 25.62 1.90 -10.48
CA MET A 10 25.62 1.05 -9.27
C MET A 10 24.25 1.03 -8.59
N LEU A 11 23.53 2.15 -8.56
CA LEU A 11 22.17 2.20 -8.03
C LEU A 11 21.18 1.41 -8.90
N TRP A 12 21.41 1.36 -10.23
CA TRP A 12 20.62 0.54 -11.16
C TRP A 12 20.97 -0.96 -11.09
N GLN A 13 22.23 -1.32 -10.83
CA GLN A 13 22.71 -2.72 -10.73
C GLN A 13 22.30 -3.45 -9.45
N LYS A 14 21.82 -2.76 -8.42
CA LYS A 14 21.41 -3.40 -7.15
C LYS A 14 20.21 -4.34 -7.27
N GLY A 15 19.60 -4.50 -8.45
CA GLY A 15 18.77 -5.67 -8.77
C GLY A 15 17.53 -5.88 -7.90
N LEU A 16 17.23 -4.96 -6.99
CA LEU A 16 16.03 -4.95 -6.18
C LEU A 16 14.88 -4.48 -7.07
N LYS A 17 14.43 -5.40 -7.93
CA LYS A 17 13.09 -5.34 -8.52
C LYS A 17 12.10 -5.52 -7.39
N VAL A 18 11.80 -4.41 -6.76
CA VAL A 18 10.73 -4.28 -5.78
C VAL A 18 9.45 -4.18 -6.58
N THR A 19 8.85 -5.33 -6.88
CA THR A 19 7.49 -5.36 -7.43
C THR A 19 6.52 -5.22 -6.26
N ILE A 20 5.95 -4.02 -6.10
CA ILE A 20 4.90 -3.75 -5.12
C ILE A 20 3.56 -3.92 -5.84
N HIS A 21 2.82 -4.96 -5.48
CA HIS A 21 1.45 -5.14 -5.95
C HIS A 21 0.50 -4.53 -4.93
N ILE A 22 0.16 -3.25 -5.10
CA ILE A 22 -0.82 -2.58 -4.25
C ILE A 22 -2.22 -2.96 -4.73
N PHE A 23 -2.92 -3.80 -3.97
CA PHE A 23 -4.33 -4.11 -4.19
C PHE A 23 -5.18 -3.18 -3.32
N ILE A 24 -5.66 -2.07 -3.89
CA ILE A 24 -6.60 -1.21 -3.18
C ILE A 24 -8.01 -1.75 -3.44
N SER A 25 -8.53 -2.55 -2.49
CA SER A 25 -9.95 -2.92 -2.47
C SER A 25 -10.72 -1.86 -1.70
N ILE A 26 -11.46 -0.99 -2.40
CA ILE A 26 -12.38 -0.06 -1.75
C ILE A 26 -13.72 -0.79 -1.62
N GLU A 27 -13.90 -1.54 -0.53
CA GLU A 27 -15.21 -2.07 -0.18
C GLU A 27 -16.06 -0.94 0.41
N GLY A 28 -16.88 -0.32 -0.43
CA GLY A 28 -18.03 0.42 0.05
C GLY A 28 -18.98 -0.56 0.73
N GLN A 29 -18.93 -0.65 2.06
CA GLN A 29 -19.95 -1.34 2.84
C GLN A 29 -21.28 -0.60 2.59
N GLN A 30 -22.03 -0.98 1.56
CA GLN A 30 -23.42 -0.58 1.45
C GLN A 30 -24.16 -1.29 2.59
N GLN A 31 -24.22 -0.62 3.73
CA GLN A 31 -25.05 -0.97 4.87
C GLN A 31 -26.53 -0.74 4.51
N HIS A 32 -27.02 -1.39 3.47
CA HIS A 32 -28.45 -1.52 3.25
C HIS A 32 -28.97 -2.47 4.34
N ARG A 33 -29.67 -1.89 5.31
CA ARG A 33 -30.43 -2.56 6.38
C ARG A 33 -29.58 -2.94 7.60
N LEU A 34 -29.34 -1.97 8.49
CA LEU A 34 -29.96 -1.94 9.82
C LEU A 34 -29.49 -0.72 10.63
N GLN A 35 -30.51 0.03 11.05
CA GLN A 35 -30.60 0.92 12.21
C GLN A 35 -30.06 2.36 12.12
N ARG A 36 -31.02 3.26 12.39
CA ARG A 36 -30.85 4.64 12.84
C ARG A 36 -29.86 4.68 14.01
N VAL A 37 -28.60 4.90 13.72
CA VAL A 37 -27.67 5.45 14.72
C VAL A 37 -27.41 6.87 14.26
N LYS A 38 -27.77 7.87 15.08
CA LYS A 38 -27.30 9.25 14.91
C LYS A 38 -25.80 9.27 15.24
N GLY A 39 -25.01 8.72 14.34
CA GLY A 39 -23.55 8.71 14.38
C GLY A 39 -23.11 8.90 12.95
N SER A 40 -22.37 9.97 12.70
CA SER A 40 -21.83 10.29 11.39
C SER A 40 -21.26 9.04 10.72
N PHE A 41 -21.87 8.63 9.60
CA PHE A 41 -21.33 7.63 8.69
C PHE A 41 -20.06 8.22 8.06
N TYR A 42 -18.93 8.11 8.76
CA TYR A 42 -17.64 8.25 8.12
C TYR A 42 -17.43 6.96 7.34
N SER A 43 -17.47 7.02 6.02
CA SER A 43 -16.90 5.98 5.17
C SER A 43 -15.48 5.73 5.70
N MET A 44 -15.25 4.56 6.30
CA MET A 44 -13.92 4.15 6.78
C MET A 44 -13.22 3.43 5.64
N PRO A 45 -12.41 4.11 4.79
CA PRO A 45 -11.64 3.41 3.77
C PRO A 45 -10.64 2.46 4.44
N TYR A 46 -10.81 1.18 4.12
CA TYR A 46 -9.93 0.10 4.51
C TYR A 46 -9.01 -0.24 3.34
N ILE A 47 -7.70 -0.24 3.56
CA ILE A 47 -6.68 -0.36 2.51
C ILE A 47 -5.70 -1.47 2.90
N GLU A 48 -5.55 -2.47 2.04
CA GLU A 48 -4.54 -3.52 2.22
C GLU A 48 -3.36 -3.32 1.28
N VAL A 49 -2.15 -3.36 1.83
CA VAL A 49 -0.90 -3.31 1.07
C VAL A 49 -0.23 -4.66 1.17
N LEU A 50 -0.29 -5.43 0.08
CA LEU A 50 0.39 -6.71 -0.07
C LEU A 50 1.77 -6.51 -0.69
N TRP A 51 2.82 -7.01 -0.03
CA TRP A 51 4.19 -6.87 -0.54
C TRP A 51 5.13 -7.98 -0.07
N PHE A 52 6.28 -8.13 -0.73
CA PHE A 52 7.33 -9.04 -0.27
C PHE A 52 8.04 -8.50 0.99
N PRO A 53 8.53 -9.39 1.88
CA PRO A 53 9.27 -9.00 3.08
C PRO A 53 10.57 -8.25 2.76
N GLY A 54 11.13 -7.57 3.78
CA GLY A 54 12.40 -6.84 3.67
C GLY A 54 12.24 -5.31 3.52
N ARG A 55 11.11 -4.76 3.97
CA ARG A 55 10.84 -3.31 4.02
C ARG A 55 11.19 -2.76 5.39
N ASP A 56 11.79 -1.57 5.41
CA ASP A 56 12.05 -0.88 6.66
C ASP A 56 10.78 -0.18 7.20
N GLU A 57 10.79 0.16 8.49
CA GLU A 57 9.66 0.82 9.16
C GLU A 57 9.39 2.22 8.61
N ASN A 58 10.45 2.95 8.24
CA ASN A 58 10.35 4.29 7.66
C ASN A 58 9.63 4.27 6.29
N GLN A 59 9.80 3.22 5.49
CA GLN A 59 9.06 3.00 4.25
C GLN A 59 7.57 2.79 4.51
N LYS A 60 7.19 2.03 5.55
CA LYS A 60 5.79 1.87 5.97
C LYS A 60 5.18 3.20 6.41
N GLU A 61 5.94 4.00 7.16
CA GLU A 61 5.50 5.31 7.67
C GLU A 61 5.25 6.30 6.53
N ILE A 62 6.23 6.47 5.64
CA ILE A 62 6.13 7.36 4.48
C ILE A 62 4.93 6.95 3.61
N LEU A 63 4.81 5.65 3.30
CA LEU A 63 3.71 5.16 2.46
C LEU A 63 2.33 5.36 3.11
N SER A 64 2.21 5.11 4.42
CA SER A 64 0.96 5.33 5.15
C SER A 64 0.52 6.79 5.10
N LYS A 65 1.46 7.72 5.26
CA LYS A 65 1.21 9.16 5.18
C LYS A 65 0.70 9.55 3.79
N GLU A 66 1.42 9.18 2.74
CA GLU A 66 1.09 9.54 1.36
C GLU A 66 -0.27 8.97 0.91
N ILE A 67 -0.59 7.73 1.30
CA ILE A 67 -1.90 7.12 1.05
C ILE A 67 -2.99 7.91 1.78
N THR A 68 -2.81 8.17 3.08
CA THR A 68 -3.80 8.87 3.90
C THR A 68 -4.08 10.27 3.38
N GLU A 69 -3.03 11.06 3.10
CA GLU A 69 -3.15 12.41 2.55
C GLU A 69 -3.86 12.40 1.19
N SER A 70 -3.59 11.41 0.35
CA SER A 70 -4.26 11.25 -0.93
C SER A 70 -5.74 10.91 -0.78
N PHE A 71 -6.11 10.03 0.15
CA PHE A 71 -7.52 9.71 0.42
C PHE A 71 -8.28 10.91 0.96
N VAL A 72 -7.71 11.63 1.94
CA VAL A 72 -8.32 12.83 2.52
C VAL A 72 -8.52 13.90 1.44
N ARG A 73 -7.49 14.15 0.63
CA ARG A 73 -7.54 15.14 -0.46
C ARG A 73 -8.57 14.80 -1.54
N VAL A 74 -8.67 13.53 -1.95
CA VAL A 74 -9.54 13.11 -3.06
C VAL A 74 -10.99 12.90 -2.62
N THR A 75 -11.21 12.36 -1.42
CA THR A 75 -12.54 11.94 -0.95
C THR A 75 -13.18 12.91 0.04
N GLY A 76 -12.38 13.79 0.67
CA GLY A 76 -12.83 14.66 1.76
C GLY A 76 -13.10 13.95 3.08
N CYS A 77 -12.73 12.66 3.21
CA CYS A 77 -12.86 11.94 4.48
C CYS A 77 -11.90 12.49 5.55
N LYS A 78 -12.18 12.18 6.82
CA LYS A 78 -11.25 12.52 7.91
C LYS A 78 -10.02 11.62 7.84
N PRO A 79 -8.81 12.10 8.18
CA PRO A 79 -7.62 11.25 8.25
C PRO A 79 -7.82 10.02 9.17
N SER A 80 -8.53 10.21 10.29
CA SER A 80 -8.85 9.14 11.25
C SER A 80 -9.77 8.04 10.69
N ALA A 81 -10.34 8.23 9.50
CA ALA A 81 -11.17 7.23 8.84
C ALA A 81 -10.36 6.29 7.94
N VAL A 82 -9.10 6.63 7.64
CA VAL A 82 -8.22 5.83 6.77
C VAL A 82 -7.50 4.79 7.60
N GLU A 83 -7.72 3.52 7.28
CA GLU A 83 -7.03 2.39 7.89
C GLU A 83 -6.20 1.65 6.83
N ILE A 84 -4.92 1.43 7.13
CA ILE A 84 -3.95 0.80 6.22
C ILE A 84 -3.32 -0.41 6.91
N ILE A 85 -3.45 -1.58 6.28
CA ILE A 85 -2.88 -2.84 6.77
C ILE A 85 -1.79 -3.33 5.82
N PHE A 86 -0.58 -3.52 6.35
CA PHE A 86 0.54 -4.11 5.61
C PHE A 86 0.56 -5.63 5.79
N LYS A 87 0.49 -6.36 4.69
CA LYS A 87 0.57 -7.83 4.66
C LYS A 87 1.80 -8.26 3.86
N GLU A 88 2.63 -9.09 4.47
CA GLU A 88 3.78 -9.69 3.79
C GLU A 88 3.40 -11.02 3.12
N ILE A 89 3.74 -11.15 1.84
CA ILE A 89 3.61 -12.38 1.07
C ILE A 89 5.00 -12.89 0.73
N THR A 90 5.24 -14.19 0.93
CA THR A 90 6.53 -14.80 0.55
C THR A 90 6.53 -15.19 -0.92
N LYS A 91 7.71 -15.45 -1.49
CA LYS A 91 7.83 -15.81 -2.90
C LYS A 91 7.21 -17.17 -3.22
N GLU A 92 7.29 -18.10 -2.26
CA GLU A 92 6.72 -19.45 -2.36
C GLU A 92 5.19 -19.40 -2.40
N ASN A 93 4.60 -18.36 -1.80
CA ASN A 93 3.17 -18.11 -1.78
C ASN A 93 2.70 -17.17 -2.90
N SER A 94 3.56 -16.85 -3.87
CA SER A 94 3.26 -15.92 -4.96
C SER A 94 3.62 -16.53 -6.31
N ALA A 95 2.73 -16.38 -7.29
CA ALA A 95 2.94 -16.82 -8.67
C ALA A 95 2.78 -15.65 -9.65
N SER A 96 3.61 -15.63 -10.68
CA SER A 96 3.44 -14.73 -11.83
C SER A 96 3.74 -15.46 -13.12
N SER A 97 2.98 -15.15 -14.18
CA SER A 97 3.15 -15.78 -15.50
C SER A 97 3.12 -17.32 -15.45
N GLY A 98 2.26 -17.88 -14.58
CA GLY A 98 2.11 -19.33 -14.40
C GLY A 98 3.24 -20.02 -13.64
N LYS A 99 4.14 -19.29 -12.97
CA LYS A 99 5.26 -19.85 -12.21
C LYS A 99 5.28 -19.29 -10.78
N ILE A 100 5.54 -20.16 -9.81
CA ILE A 100 5.85 -19.76 -8.44
C ILE A 100 7.17 -18.97 -8.44
N LEU A 101 7.25 -17.93 -7.62
CA LEU A 101 8.41 -17.03 -7.57
C LEU A 101 9.52 -17.53 -6.64
N GLY A 102 9.21 -18.50 -5.78
CA GLY A 102 10.12 -19.21 -4.88
C GLY A 102 10.75 -20.45 -5.50
#